data_AF-A0AAP4JN89-F1
#
_entry.id   AF-A0AAP4JN89-F1
#
_cell.length_a   1.000
_cell.length_b   1.000
_cell.length_c   1.000
_cell.angle_alpha   90.00
_cell.angle_beta   90.00
_cell.angle_gamma   90.00
#
_symmetry.space_group_name_H-M   'P 1'
#
loop_
_entity.id
_entity.type
_entity.pdbx_description
1 polymer ?
#
loop_
_entity_poly.entity_id
_entity_poly.type
_entity_poly.pdbx_seq_one_letter_code
_entity_poly.pdbx_strand_id
1 'polypeptide(L)'
;MSKTVKELADDLGVSRQYIQKVISNLPATKKPTKLQHRYIIDNQEEAYIKALILKTDNKETNKATKETNKATNSSSMANQKYEVALKEQIRLLKAQLDKKDDQLEKMQKLLDQSQQLQLMTEQKLKLLATPEDKRENDSSSKEEPIHEEATKTPGGDKDSLDRPVSFWSRLFGNRGNQ
;
A
#
# COMPACT_ATOMS: atom_id res chain seq x y z
N MET A 1 -36.84 18.54 -25.95
CA MET A 1 -37.29 18.12 -24.61
C MET A 1 -36.91 19.25 -23.66
N SER A 2 -37.83 19.70 -22.83
CA SER A 2 -37.54 20.69 -21.79
C SER A 2 -37.45 19.99 -20.44
N LYS A 3 -36.50 20.42 -19.60
CA LYS A 3 -36.27 19.84 -18.27
C LYS A 3 -36.55 20.87 -17.18
N THR A 4 -36.83 20.39 -15.98
CA THR A 4 -36.93 21.24 -14.79
C THR A 4 -35.58 21.35 -14.07
N VAL A 5 -35.43 22.36 -13.22
CA VAL A 5 -34.26 22.48 -12.33
C VAL A 5 -34.00 21.21 -11.51
N LYS A 6 -35.06 20.50 -11.11
CA LYS A 6 -34.94 19.28 -10.32
C LYS A 6 -34.31 18.16 -11.15
N GLU A 7 -34.85 17.90 -12.34
CA GLU A 7 -34.31 16.87 -13.24
C GLU A 7 -32.87 17.18 -13.64
N LEU A 8 -32.54 18.45 -13.91
CA LEU A 8 -31.16 18.83 -14.22
C LEU A 8 -30.22 18.64 -13.03
N ALA A 9 -30.72 18.84 -11.80
CA ALA A 9 -29.95 18.63 -10.57
C ALA A 9 -29.64 17.16 -10.35
N ASP A 10 -30.66 16.31 -10.52
CA ASP A 10 -30.55 14.87 -10.39
C ASP A 10 -29.61 14.29 -11.48
N ASP A 11 -29.70 14.77 -12.73
CA ASP A 11 -28.81 14.38 -13.85
C ASP A 11 -27.33 14.73 -13.61
N LEU A 12 -27.07 15.86 -12.94
CA LEU A 12 -25.72 16.38 -12.69
C LEU A 12 -25.16 15.98 -11.32
N GLY A 13 -25.96 15.30 -10.48
CA GLY A 13 -25.56 14.96 -9.12
C GLY A 13 -25.29 16.17 -8.21
N VAL A 14 -25.89 17.32 -8.52
CA VAL A 14 -25.72 18.58 -7.76
C VAL A 14 -27.01 18.95 -7.05
N SER A 15 -26.94 19.82 -6.04
CA SER A 15 -28.16 20.22 -5.32
C SER A 15 -29.05 21.14 -6.18
N ARG A 16 -30.37 21.01 -6.03
CA ARG A 16 -31.36 21.90 -6.68
C ARG A 16 -31.07 23.38 -6.41
N GLN A 17 -30.68 23.69 -5.18
CA GLN A 17 -30.33 25.05 -4.75
C GLN A 17 -29.10 25.58 -5.49
N TYR A 18 -28.10 24.72 -5.73
CA TYR A 18 -26.90 25.09 -6.47
C TYR A 18 -27.22 25.47 -7.92
N ILE A 19 -28.04 24.68 -8.62
CA ILE A 19 -28.48 25.04 -9.96
C ILE A 19 -29.27 26.36 -9.96
N GLN A 20 -30.13 26.57 -8.96
CA GLN A 20 -30.88 27.82 -8.85
C GLN A 20 -29.96 29.04 -8.63
N LYS A 21 -28.87 28.88 -7.88
CA LYS A 21 -27.81 29.88 -7.70
C LYS A 21 -27.03 30.13 -8.99
N VAL A 22 -26.72 29.07 -9.76
CA VAL A 22 -26.08 29.21 -11.07
C VAL A 22 -27.00 29.99 -12.01
N ILE A 23 -28.29 29.65 -12.05
CA ILE A 23 -29.31 30.33 -12.86
C ILE A 23 -29.45 31.81 -12.47
N SER A 24 -29.44 32.14 -11.18
CA SER A 24 -29.54 33.54 -10.74
C SER A 24 -28.35 34.38 -11.22
N ASN A 25 -27.18 33.76 -11.33
CA ASN A 25 -25.92 34.38 -11.77
C ASN A 25 -25.76 34.47 -13.30
N LEU A 26 -26.68 33.90 -14.08
CA LEU A 26 -26.66 34.01 -15.55
C LEU A 26 -26.99 35.45 -15.99
N PRO A 27 -26.46 35.91 -17.14
CA PRO A 27 -26.94 37.14 -17.77
C PRO A 27 -28.39 36.99 -18.23
N ALA A 28 -29.16 38.08 -18.23
CA ALA A 28 -30.59 38.06 -18.57
C ALA A 28 -30.90 37.42 -19.94
N THR A 29 -29.95 37.49 -20.88
CA THR A 29 -30.05 36.91 -22.23
C THR A 29 -29.94 35.38 -22.28
N LYS A 30 -29.50 34.74 -21.19
CA LYS A 30 -29.29 33.28 -21.07
C LYS A 30 -30.06 32.68 -19.89
N LYS A 31 -31.00 33.43 -19.31
CA LYS A 31 -31.82 32.94 -18.20
C LYS A 31 -32.96 32.07 -18.73
N PRO A 32 -33.14 30.86 -18.17
CA PRO A 32 -34.27 30.01 -18.48
C PRO A 32 -35.62 30.69 -18.24
N THR A 33 -36.60 30.31 -19.05
CA THR A 33 -37.96 30.86 -18.95
C THR A 33 -38.60 30.38 -17.65
N LYS A 34 -39.16 31.32 -16.88
CA LYS A 34 -39.87 31.02 -15.63
C LYS A 34 -41.37 30.89 -15.91
N LEU A 35 -41.88 29.66 -15.84
CA LEU A 35 -43.31 29.37 -15.96
C LEU A 35 -43.86 28.95 -14.59
N GLN A 36 -44.89 29.66 -14.09
CA GLN A 36 -45.64 29.28 -12.89
C GLN A 36 -44.71 28.86 -11.73
N HIS A 37 -43.74 29.74 -11.43
CA HIS A 37 -42.72 29.59 -10.37
C HIS A 37 -41.63 28.52 -10.57
N ARG A 38 -41.57 27.84 -11.71
CA ARG A 38 -40.49 26.90 -12.06
C ARG A 38 -39.72 27.39 -13.27
N TYR A 39 -38.41 27.10 -13.30
CA TYR A 39 -37.61 27.29 -14.50
C TYR A 39 -37.79 26.08 -15.40
N ILE A 40 -38.14 26.36 -16.65
CA ILE A 40 -38.15 25.39 -17.75
C ILE A 40 -36.85 25.64 -18.51
N ILE A 41 -36.01 24.61 -18.59
CA ILE A 41 -34.67 24.66 -19.16
C ILE A 41 -34.71 23.92 -20.49
N ASP A 42 -34.40 24.63 -21.57
CA ASP A 42 -34.23 24.03 -22.89
C ASP A 42 -32.82 23.46 -23.05
N ASN A 43 -32.64 22.56 -24.03
CA ASN A 43 -31.36 21.89 -24.31
C ASN A 43 -30.16 22.87 -24.46
N GLN A 44 -30.39 24.06 -25.04
CA GLN A 44 -29.35 25.08 -25.22
C GLN A 44 -28.94 25.73 -23.88
N GLU A 45 -29.91 25.97 -23.02
CA GLU A 45 -29.70 26.55 -21.69
C GLU A 45 -29.06 25.53 -20.76
N GLU A 46 -29.49 24.27 -20.86
CA GLU A 46 -28.87 23.13 -20.18
C GLU A 46 -27.39 23.02 -20.52
N ALA A 47 -27.02 23.06 -21.80
CA ALA A 47 -25.62 23.01 -22.23
C ALA A 47 -24.80 24.17 -21.66
N TYR A 48 -25.37 25.37 -21.61
CA TYR A 48 -24.71 26.54 -21.03
C TYR A 48 -24.51 26.42 -19.52
N ILE A 49 -25.55 25.97 -18.79
CA ILE A 49 -25.48 25.74 -17.35
C ILE A 49 -24.44 24.67 -17.02
N LYS A 50 -24.42 23.55 -17.76
CA LYS A 50 -23.40 22.49 -17.63
C LYS A 50 -21.99 23.04 -17.84
N ALA A 51 -21.78 23.80 -18.91
CA ALA A 51 -20.48 24.40 -19.19
C ALA A 51 -20.03 25.37 -18.09
N LEU A 52 -20.96 26.09 -17.45
CA LEU A 52 -20.64 26.97 -16.33
C LEU A 52 -20.29 26.21 -15.05
N ILE A 53 -21.02 25.13 -14.74
CA ILE A 53 -20.73 24.29 -13.57
C ILE A 53 -19.34 23.66 -13.71
N LEU A 54 -19.04 23.08 -14.88
CA LEU A 54 -17.70 22.55 -15.16
C LEU A 54 -16.62 23.64 -15.08
N LYS A 55 -16.91 24.86 -15.54
CA LYS A 55 -15.97 26.00 -15.40
C LYS A 55 -15.81 26.45 -13.96
N THR A 56 -16.83 26.39 -13.12
CA THR A 56 -16.73 26.77 -11.70
C THR A 56 -15.96 25.73 -10.90
N ASP A 57 -16.15 24.45 -11.17
CA ASP A 57 -15.38 23.37 -10.53
C ASP A 57 -13.89 23.49 -10.90
N ASN A 58 -13.62 23.79 -12.18
CA ASN A 58 -12.28 24.13 -12.65
C ASN A 58 -11.79 25.51 -12.19
N LYS A 59 -12.66 26.42 -11.78
CA LYS A 59 -12.29 27.75 -11.29
C LYS A 59 -12.10 27.74 -9.78
N GLU A 60 -12.69 26.84 -9.02
CA GLU A 60 -12.27 26.64 -7.62
C GLU A 60 -10.85 26.07 -7.55
N THR A 61 -10.43 25.30 -8.57
CA THR A 61 -9.03 24.92 -8.75
C THR A 61 -8.15 26.00 -9.41
N ASN A 62 -8.72 26.95 -10.18
CA ASN A 62 -7.97 28.01 -10.90
C ASN A 62 -8.23 29.47 -10.46
N LYS A 63 -9.01 29.75 -9.41
CA LYS A 63 -9.22 31.13 -8.89
C LYS A 63 -8.01 31.63 -8.13
N ALA A 64 -7.08 30.75 -7.77
CA ALA A 64 -5.75 31.14 -7.33
C ALA A 64 -4.90 31.75 -8.46
N THR A 65 -5.28 31.63 -9.73
CA THR A 65 -4.38 31.86 -10.88
C THR A 65 -4.77 32.99 -11.84
N LYS A 66 -5.77 33.84 -11.51
CA LYS A 66 -6.28 34.86 -12.46
C LYS A 66 -5.97 36.33 -12.17
N GLU A 67 -5.06 36.63 -11.24
CA GLU A 67 -4.51 37.99 -11.05
C GLU A 67 -3.09 38.17 -11.65
N THR A 68 -2.53 37.16 -12.30
CA THR A 68 -1.13 37.16 -12.74
C THR A 68 -0.94 37.37 -14.25
N ASN A 69 -1.50 38.46 -14.80
CA ASN A 69 -1.07 38.94 -16.13
C ASN A 69 -0.02 40.07 -16.07
N LYS A 70 0.47 40.39 -14.87
CA LYS A 70 1.62 41.31 -14.64
C LYS A 70 2.75 40.65 -13.82
N ALA A 71 2.88 39.32 -13.89
CA ALA A 71 3.80 38.54 -13.03
C ALA A 71 4.50 37.39 -13.78
N THR A 72 4.75 37.54 -15.08
CA THR A 72 5.29 36.47 -15.96
C THR A 72 6.66 35.93 -15.52
N ASN A 73 7.42 36.66 -14.70
CA ASN A 73 8.70 36.17 -14.15
C ASN A 73 8.56 35.54 -12.75
N SER A 74 7.52 35.87 -11.98
CA SER A 74 7.32 35.34 -10.62
C SER A 74 6.48 34.06 -10.62
N SER A 75 5.53 33.93 -11.55
CA SER A 75 4.71 32.72 -11.72
C SER A 75 5.51 31.52 -12.22
N SER A 76 6.51 31.73 -13.09
CA SER A 76 7.41 30.67 -13.56
C SER A 76 8.22 30.05 -12.39
N MET A 77 8.77 30.88 -11.51
CA MET A 77 9.50 30.43 -10.31
C MET A 77 8.59 29.73 -9.30
N ALA A 78 7.35 30.22 -9.12
CA ALA A 78 6.37 29.59 -8.24
C ALA A 78 5.93 28.21 -8.77
N ASN A 79 5.71 28.10 -10.09
CA ASN A 79 5.37 26.83 -10.75
C ASN A 79 6.53 25.83 -10.68
N GLN A 80 7.79 26.28 -10.85
CA GLN A 80 8.97 25.41 -10.69
C GLN A 80 9.13 24.92 -9.24
N LYS A 81 8.93 25.80 -8.24
CA LYS A 81 8.97 25.38 -6.82
C LYS A 81 7.89 24.35 -6.50
N TYR A 82 6.70 24.53 -7.05
CA TYR A 82 5.60 23.57 -6.89
C TYR A 82 5.92 22.23 -7.56
N GLU A 83 6.48 22.24 -8.77
CA GLU A 83 6.90 21.01 -9.47
C GLU A 83 8.01 20.27 -8.71
N VAL A 84 8.98 20.99 -8.13
CA VAL A 84 10.03 20.41 -7.29
C VAL A 84 9.45 19.79 -6.01
N ALA A 85 8.53 20.49 -5.34
CA ALA A 85 7.85 19.95 -4.15
C ALA A 85 7.07 18.67 -4.46
N LEU A 86 6.36 18.63 -5.60
CA LEU A 86 5.65 17.43 -6.06
C LEU A 86 6.61 16.28 -6.37
N LYS A 87 7.73 16.55 -7.05
CA LYS A 87 8.75 15.52 -7.33
C LYS A 87 9.35 14.96 -6.06
N GLU A 88 9.63 15.79 -5.06
CA GLU A 88 10.14 15.33 -3.77
C GLU A 88 9.10 14.51 -3.02
N GLN A 89 7.84 14.91 -3.04
CA GLN A 89 6.75 14.13 -2.44
C GLN A 89 6.62 12.76 -3.11
N ILE A 90 6.70 12.69 -4.44
CA ILE A 90 6.70 11.42 -5.19
C ILE A 90 7.90 10.56 -4.78
N ARG A 91 9.09 11.16 -4.64
CA ARG A 91 10.31 10.46 -4.22
C ARG A 91 10.16 9.86 -2.82
N LEU A 92 9.62 10.63 -1.88
CA LEU A 92 9.38 10.18 -0.50
C LEU A 92 8.35 9.05 -0.47
N LEU A 93 7.24 9.18 -1.22
CA LEU A 93 6.22 8.13 -1.31
C LEU A 93 6.77 6.84 -1.90
N LYS A 94 7.60 6.92 -2.95
CA LYS A 94 8.29 5.75 -3.52
C LYS A 94 9.22 5.09 -2.51
N ALA A 95 10.07 5.87 -1.84
CA ALA A 95 10.96 5.32 -0.82
C ALA A 95 10.20 4.69 0.37
N GLN A 96 9.02 5.21 0.70
CA GLN A 96 8.16 4.59 1.71
C GLN A 96 7.55 3.29 1.21
N LEU A 97 7.17 3.21 -0.07
CA LEU A 97 6.67 1.99 -0.69
C LEU A 97 7.73 0.90 -0.68
N ASP A 98 8.96 1.21 -1.13
CA ASP A 98 10.08 0.27 -1.15
C ASP A 98 10.35 -0.30 0.26
N LYS A 99 10.33 0.55 1.29
CA LYS A 99 10.48 0.10 2.70
C LYS A 99 9.35 -0.81 3.16
N LYS A 100 8.12 -0.57 2.70
CA LYS A 100 6.96 -1.42 3.02
C LYS A 100 7.07 -2.76 2.32
N ASP A 101 7.54 -2.79 1.08
CA ASP A 101 7.76 -4.02 0.33
C ASP A 101 8.87 -4.87 0.97
N ASP A 102 9.99 -4.26 1.39
CA ASP A 102 11.05 -4.94 2.15
C ASP A 102 10.52 -5.55 3.48
N GLN A 103 9.62 -4.84 4.15
CA GLN A 103 8.99 -5.33 5.39
C GLN A 103 8.07 -6.52 5.11
N LEU A 104 7.28 -6.45 4.04
CA LEU A 104 6.41 -7.55 3.61
C LEU A 104 7.23 -8.79 3.24
N GLU A 105 8.32 -8.64 2.50
CA GLU A 105 9.20 -9.76 2.14
C GLU A 105 9.78 -10.43 3.39
N LYS A 106 10.21 -9.65 4.39
CA LYS A 106 10.70 -10.18 5.67
C LYS A 106 9.59 -10.91 6.41
N MET A 107 8.40 -10.34 6.51
CA MET A 107 7.27 -11.00 7.17
C MET A 107 6.88 -12.31 6.48
N GLN A 108 6.88 -12.35 5.15
CA GLN A 108 6.63 -13.57 4.39
C GLN A 108 7.68 -14.65 4.67
N LYS A 109 8.97 -14.29 4.69
CA LYS A 109 10.05 -15.21 5.05
C LYS A 109 9.89 -15.76 6.47
N LEU A 110 9.54 -14.93 7.45
CA LEU A 110 9.29 -15.38 8.82
C LEU A 110 8.08 -16.32 8.90
N LEU A 111 7.01 -16.01 8.17
CA LEU A 111 5.83 -16.86 8.10
C LEU A 111 6.18 -18.25 7.52
N ASP A 112 6.91 -18.28 6.41
CA ASP A 112 7.35 -19.52 5.76
C ASP A 112 8.22 -20.36 6.70
N GLN A 113 9.15 -19.73 7.42
CA GLN A 113 9.98 -20.41 8.43
C GLN A 113 9.12 -20.98 9.56
N SER A 114 8.14 -20.21 10.06
CA SER A 114 7.22 -20.69 11.10
C SER A 114 6.39 -21.88 10.63
N GLN A 115 5.91 -21.86 9.38
CA GLN A 115 5.16 -22.98 8.80
C GLN A 115 6.03 -24.23 8.66
N GLN A 116 7.27 -24.08 8.17
CA GLN A 116 8.22 -25.19 8.07
C GLN A 116 8.55 -25.80 9.44
N LEU A 117 8.78 -24.95 10.45
CA LEU A 117 9.00 -25.41 11.82
C LEU A 117 7.79 -26.15 12.37
N GLN A 118 6.58 -25.63 12.14
CA GLN A 118 5.35 -26.28 12.57
C GLN A 118 5.21 -27.67 11.93
N LEU A 119 5.40 -27.79 10.61
CA LEU A 119 5.36 -29.08 9.91
C LEU A 119 6.39 -30.06 10.46
N MET A 120 7.62 -29.61 10.72
CA MET A 120 8.66 -30.45 11.34
C MET A 120 8.27 -30.90 12.75
N THR A 121 7.67 -30.01 13.55
CA THR A 121 7.20 -30.38 14.90
C THR A 121 6.06 -31.38 14.85
N GLU A 122 5.10 -31.21 13.94
CA GLU A 122 4.00 -32.16 13.74
C GLU A 122 4.50 -33.53 13.29
N GLN A 123 5.49 -33.58 12.39
CA GLN A 123 6.14 -34.84 12.00
C GLN A 123 6.82 -35.53 13.18
N LYS A 124 7.61 -34.79 13.97
CA LYS A 124 8.27 -35.34 15.17
C LYS A 124 7.27 -35.81 16.21
N LEU A 125 6.19 -35.06 16.44
CA LEU A 125 5.12 -35.46 17.35
C LEU A 125 4.43 -36.74 16.86
N LYS A 126 4.17 -36.89 15.56
CA LYS A 126 3.61 -38.13 15.00
C LYS A 126 4.53 -39.34 15.25
N LEU A 127 5.84 -39.20 15.08
CA LEU A 127 6.82 -40.26 15.34
C LEU A 127 6.89 -40.65 16.83
N LEU A 128 6.64 -39.70 17.74
CA LEU A 128 6.62 -39.95 19.19
C LEU A 128 5.26 -40.45 19.67
N ALA A 129 4.17 -40.06 19.00
CA ALA A 129 2.81 -40.46 19.32
C ALA A 129 2.42 -41.81 18.71
N THR A 130 3.17 -42.31 17.71
CA THR A 130 3.07 -43.71 17.31
C THR A 130 3.53 -44.58 18.50
N PRO A 131 2.64 -45.40 19.08
CA PRO A 131 2.97 -46.19 20.26
C PRO A 131 4.14 -47.15 19.95
N GLU A 132 5.03 -47.30 20.91
CA GLU A 132 6.08 -48.33 20.97
C GLU A 132 5.47 -49.74 21.02
N ASP A 133 4.88 -50.21 19.91
CA ASP A 133 4.29 -51.55 19.81
C ASP A 133 4.77 -52.30 18.55
N LYS A 134 5.93 -51.92 18.01
CA LYS A 134 6.63 -52.65 16.94
C LYS A 134 8.15 -52.53 17.09
N ARG A 135 8.69 -52.96 18.23
CA ARG A 135 10.14 -53.14 18.44
C ARG A 135 10.51 -54.61 18.69
N GLU A 136 9.72 -55.56 18.20
CA GLU A 136 10.15 -56.95 18.04
C GLU A 136 9.67 -57.46 16.67
N ASN A 137 10.58 -58.03 15.87
CA ASN A 137 10.49 -58.41 14.45
C ASN A 137 10.64 -57.26 13.42
N ASP A 138 11.87 -56.95 13.04
CA ASP A 138 12.52 -57.70 11.96
C ASP A 138 14.00 -57.33 11.86
N SER A 139 14.85 -58.35 11.93
CA SER A 139 16.26 -58.24 11.58
C SER A 139 16.38 -58.04 10.08
N SER A 140 16.77 -56.85 9.61
CA SER A 140 17.31 -56.71 8.25
C SER A 140 18.32 -55.56 8.18
N SER A 141 19.57 -55.93 8.45
CA SER A 141 20.78 -55.55 7.73
C SER A 141 20.73 -54.27 6.89
N LYS A 142 21.40 -53.22 7.36
CA LYS A 142 22.34 -52.39 6.57
C LYS A 142 23.02 -51.38 7.49
N GLU A 143 24.10 -51.84 8.12
CA GLU A 143 25.25 -50.99 8.34
C GLU A 143 25.83 -50.65 6.96
N GLU A 144 26.02 -49.37 6.64
CA GLU A 144 27.21 -48.95 5.90
C GLU A 144 27.53 -47.47 6.18
N PRO A 145 28.83 -47.12 6.18
CA PRO A 145 29.36 -45.89 6.78
C PRO A 145 29.41 -44.75 5.75
N ILE A 146 29.08 -43.53 6.18
CA ILE A 146 29.37 -42.34 5.38
C ILE A 146 30.81 -41.92 5.69
N HIS A 147 31.71 -42.32 4.79
CA HIS A 147 32.99 -41.65 4.60
C HIS A 147 32.73 -40.24 4.07
N GLU A 148 33.25 -39.22 4.74
CA GLU A 148 33.65 -37.97 4.07
C GLU A 148 35.12 -37.69 4.38
N GLU A 149 35.90 -37.78 3.31
CA GLU A 149 37.30 -37.42 3.21
C GLU A 149 37.42 -35.90 3.03
N ALA A 150 38.12 -35.22 3.94
CA ALA A 150 38.88 -34.02 3.62
C ALA A 150 39.99 -33.72 4.63
N THR A 151 41.23 -33.94 4.19
CA THR A 151 42.48 -33.24 4.52
C THR A 151 43.20 -33.49 5.87
N LYS A 152 44.31 -34.24 5.75
CA LYS A 152 45.55 -34.17 6.56
C LYS A 152 46.09 -32.71 6.61
N THR A 153 46.82 -32.13 7.58
CA THR A 153 47.53 -32.44 8.87
C THR A 153 48.29 -31.12 9.25
N PRO A 154 49.15 -30.99 10.28
CA PRO A 154 49.27 -31.64 11.59
C PRO A 154 49.54 -30.64 12.77
N GLY A 155 49.39 -31.14 14.00
CA GLY A 155 50.39 -30.87 15.06
C GLY A 155 49.93 -30.08 16.28
N GLY A 156 50.21 -30.67 17.45
CA GLY A 156 50.64 -29.90 18.63
C GLY A 156 49.66 -29.82 19.80
N ASP A 157 49.85 -30.76 20.72
CA ASP A 157 49.76 -30.58 22.17
C ASP A 157 48.40 -30.60 22.90
N LYS A 158 48.55 -30.95 24.18
CA LYS A 158 47.63 -31.64 25.07
C LYS A 158 46.68 -30.66 25.80
N ASP A 159 45.69 -31.28 26.44
CA ASP A 159 44.84 -30.77 27.53
C ASP A 159 43.62 -29.93 27.12
N SER A 160 42.46 -30.59 26.99
CA SER A 160 41.26 -30.37 27.82
C SER A 160 40.04 -31.15 27.30
N LEU A 161 39.17 -31.56 28.22
CA LEU A 161 37.97 -32.37 28.00
C LEU A 161 36.89 -31.60 27.21
N ASP A 162 36.81 -31.78 25.90
CA ASP A 162 35.76 -31.16 25.09
C ASP A 162 34.65 -32.15 24.73
N ARG A 163 33.59 -32.15 25.54
CA ARG A 163 32.27 -32.59 25.06
C ARG A 163 31.80 -31.57 24.03
N PRO A 164 31.14 -31.98 22.93
CA PRO A 164 30.62 -31.04 21.94
C PRO A 164 29.62 -30.12 22.62
N VAL A 165 29.98 -28.85 22.77
CA VAL A 165 29.15 -27.87 23.47
C VAL A 165 27.86 -27.68 22.68
N SER A 166 26.74 -28.05 23.30
CA SER A 166 25.43 -27.99 22.66
C SER A 166 25.07 -26.56 22.29
N PHE A 167 24.38 -26.39 21.17
CA PHE A 167 23.94 -25.09 20.65
C PHE A 167 23.21 -24.23 21.71
N TRP A 168 22.41 -24.86 22.57
CA TRP A 168 21.70 -24.21 23.68
C TRP A 168 22.63 -23.66 24.76
N SER A 169 23.75 -24.32 25.02
CA SER A 169 24.77 -23.86 25.96
C SER A 169 25.42 -22.55 25.49
N ARG A 170 25.51 -22.33 24.17
CA ARG A 170 26.05 -21.08 23.60
C ARG A 170 25.05 -19.92 23.64
N LEU A 171 23.75 -20.20 23.53
CA LEU A 171 22.71 -19.17 23.52
C LEU A 171 22.30 -18.71 24.92
N PHE A 172 22.37 -19.58 25.93
CA PHE A 172 21.88 -19.29 27.29
C PHE A 172 22.95 -19.43 28.37
N GLY A 173 24.09 -20.05 28.07
CA GLY A 173 25.17 -20.29 29.02
C GLY A 173 26.15 -19.12 29.11
N ASN A 174 25.69 -17.95 29.56
CA ASN A 174 26.47 -17.07 30.46
C ASN A 174 25.62 -15.85 30.88
N ARG A 175 24.76 -16.02 31.88
CA ARG A 175 24.28 -14.92 32.71
C ARG A 175 24.26 -15.39 34.16
N GLY A 176 25.35 -15.10 34.86
CA GLY A 176 25.45 -15.33 36.29
C GLY A 176 26.89 -15.30 36.72
N ASN A 177 27.44 -14.12 36.96
CA ASN A 177 28.04 -13.78 38.24
C ASN A 177 28.33 -12.28 38.31
N GLN A 178 27.88 -11.70 39.42
CA GLN A 178 28.31 -10.42 39.97
C GLN A 178 29.76 -10.50 40.43
#